data_AF-A0A2N2G0K7-F1
#
_entry.id   AF-A0A2N2G0K7-F1
#
_cell.length_a   1.000
_cell.length_b   1.000
_cell.length_c   1.000
_cell.angle_alpha   90.00
_cell.angle_beta   90.00
_cell.angle_gamma   90.00
#
_symmetry.space_group_name_H-M   'P 1'
#
loop_
_entity.id
_entity.type
_entity.pdbx_description
1 polymer ?
#
loop_
_entity_poly.entity_id
_entity_poly.type
_entity_poly.pdbx_seq_one_letter_code
_entity_poly.pdbx_strand_id
1 'polypeptide(L)'
;MPYLVSSIIAVVSAMVIMFTRYEADDSTISAELDRVKSMFLMVDGFVNTFVQSGGSLTDINFEKLYDDGILSGNIKMTKPTAAAGDNVTGTALNSKLTFPASSVIWQLIPVRTDDPVVALQSSAGSAYKLLVDMRQNSGLMSKAIFAESFSGREFCEKMLFGTAELNRTGYDASTKNFIGASTNRNDGLFVCIVFK
;
A
#
# COMPACT_ATOMS: atom_id res chain seq x y z
N MET A 1 13.24 21.29 15.15
CA MET A 1 12.25 20.42 15.84
C MET A 1 10.85 21.03 16.05
N PRO A 2 10.55 22.33 15.81
CA PRO A 2 9.16 22.84 15.75
C PRO A 2 8.45 22.58 14.40
N TYR A 3 9.21 22.43 13.32
CA TYR A 3 8.66 22.32 11.96
C TYR A 3 8.00 20.97 11.68
N LEU A 4 8.47 19.86 12.26
CA LEU A 4 7.87 18.52 12.06
C LEU A 4 6.46 18.42 12.66
N VAL A 5 6.26 18.97 13.85
CA VAL A 5 4.96 18.96 14.53
C VAL A 5 3.97 19.90 13.81
N SER A 6 4.45 21.06 13.35
CA SER A 6 3.65 22.01 12.57
C SER A 6 3.21 21.41 11.23
N SER A 7 4.08 20.66 10.54
CA SER A 7 3.73 19.96 9.29
C SER A 7 2.68 18.87 9.50
N ILE A 8 2.74 18.11 10.60
CA ILE A 8 1.74 17.08 10.92
C ILE A 8 0.37 17.74 11.19
N ILE A 9 0.34 18.83 11.97
CA ILE A 9 -0.92 19.54 12.27
C ILE A 9 -1.50 20.21 11.03
N ALA A 10 -0.66 20.77 10.14
CA ALA A 10 -1.07 21.32 8.85
C ALA A 10 -1.61 20.25 7.89
N VAL A 11 -1.03 19.05 7.91
CA VAL A 11 -1.51 17.90 7.14
C VAL A 11 -2.85 17.40 7.66
N VAL A 12 -2.99 17.23 8.98
CA VAL A 12 -4.25 16.80 9.61
C VAL A 12 -5.35 17.82 9.35
N SER A 13 -5.05 19.12 9.45
CA SER A 13 -6.04 20.18 9.18
C SER A 13 -6.41 20.29 7.69
N ALA A 14 -5.47 20.12 6.76
CA ALA A 14 -5.77 20.09 5.33
C ALA A 14 -6.61 18.85 4.93
N MET A 15 -6.35 17.70 5.56
CA MET A 15 -7.20 16.51 5.44
C MET A 15 -8.60 16.79 5.98
N VAL A 16 -8.73 17.35 7.18
CA VAL A 16 -10.03 17.69 7.78
C VAL A 16 -10.82 18.67 6.91
N ILE A 17 -10.18 19.70 6.33
CA ILE A 17 -10.86 20.70 5.47
C ILE A 17 -11.27 20.09 4.10
N MET A 18 -10.48 19.19 3.53
CA MET A 18 -10.85 18.46 2.31
C MET A 18 -11.98 17.45 2.56
N PHE A 19 -11.93 16.73 3.68
CA PHE A 19 -12.90 15.69 4.00
C PHE A 19 -14.22 16.24 4.53
N THR A 20 -14.23 17.37 5.24
CA THR A 20 -15.48 18.04 5.67
C THR A 20 -16.31 18.57 4.50
N ARG A 21 -15.71 18.87 3.34
CA ARG A 21 -16.45 19.18 2.11
C ARG A 21 -17.17 17.96 1.50
N TYR A 22 -16.78 16.73 1.86
CA TYR A 22 -17.36 15.49 1.36
C TYR A 22 -18.21 14.75 2.42
N GLU A 23 -17.96 14.93 3.71
CA GLU A 23 -18.80 14.43 4.81
C GLU A 23 -20.24 14.96 4.75
N ALA A 24 -20.45 16.12 4.13
CA ALA A 24 -21.76 16.72 3.99
C ALA A 24 -22.70 15.98 3.00
N ASP A 25 -22.20 15.08 2.14
CA ASP A 25 -22.99 14.52 1.03
C ASP A 25 -23.01 12.98 0.92
N ASP A 26 -22.09 12.24 1.55
CA ASP A 26 -22.03 10.77 1.35
C ASP A 26 -21.41 9.99 2.52
N SER A 27 -22.24 9.58 3.48
CA SER A 27 -21.83 8.77 4.65
C SER A 27 -21.21 7.42 4.27
N THR A 28 -21.51 6.92 3.07
CA THR A 28 -20.98 5.65 2.55
C THR A 28 -19.48 5.74 2.25
N ILE A 29 -18.99 6.92 1.88
CA ILE A 29 -17.60 7.13 1.47
C ILE A 29 -16.71 7.49 2.63
N SER A 30 -17.24 8.18 3.65
CA SER A 30 -16.55 8.35 4.94
C SER A 30 -16.15 7.00 5.55
N ALA A 31 -17.06 6.03 5.54
CA ALA A 31 -16.79 4.68 6.05
C ALA A 31 -15.72 3.92 5.23
N GLU A 32 -15.73 4.05 3.90
CA GLU A 32 -14.72 3.44 3.03
C GLU A 32 -13.34 4.12 3.18
N LEU A 33 -13.30 5.44 3.35
CA LEU A 33 -12.07 6.19 3.62
C LEU A 33 -11.42 5.73 4.93
N ASP A 34 -12.20 5.64 6.01
CA ASP A 34 -11.70 5.20 7.31
C ASP A 34 -11.19 3.74 7.25
N ARG A 35 -11.86 2.88 6.48
CA ARG A 35 -11.40 1.52 6.22
C ARG A 35 -10.06 1.51 5.49
N VAL A 36 -9.91 2.25 4.40
CA VAL A 36 -8.65 2.33 3.63
C VAL A 36 -7.52 2.86 4.50
N LYS A 37 -7.77 3.92 5.29
CA LYS A 37 -6.80 4.46 6.24
C LYS A 37 -6.38 3.41 7.27
N SER A 38 -7.33 2.67 7.84
CA SER A 38 -7.03 1.58 8.76
C SER A 38 -6.20 0.48 8.09
N MET A 39 -6.44 0.17 6.81
CA MET A 39 -5.65 -0.80 6.05
C MET A 39 -4.21 -0.33 5.85
N PHE A 40 -3.99 0.95 5.50
CA PHE A 40 -2.64 1.51 5.41
C PHE A 40 -1.86 1.40 6.73
N LEU A 41 -2.50 1.73 7.87
CA LEU A 41 -1.88 1.57 9.19
C LEU A 41 -1.60 0.10 9.52
N MET A 42 -2.52 -0.81 9.18
CA MET A 42 -2.32 -2.25 9.41
C MET A 42 -1.15 -2.80 8.60
N VAL A 43 -1.06 -2.46 7.30
CA VAL A 43 0.06 -2.91 6.44
C VAL A 43 1.39 -2.38 6.98
N ASP A 44 1.48 -1.11 7.35
CA ASP A 44 2.70 -0.57 7.95
C ASP A 44 3.02 -1.23 9.30
N GLY A 45 1.99 -1.49 10.10
CA GLY A 45 2.09 -2.25 11.34
C GLY A 45 2.68 -3.65 11.14
N PHE A 46 2.20 -4.40 10.14
CA PHE A 46 2.74 -5.72 9.81
C PHE A 46 4.22 -5.65 9.43
N VAL A 47 4.62 -4.66 8.62
CA VAL A 47 6.03 -4.48 8.26
C VAL A 47 6.87 -4.12 9.49
N ASN A 48 6.38 -3.23 10.36
CA ASN A 48 7.08 -2.87 11.60
C ASN A 48 7.26 -4.07 12.53
N THR A 49 6.21 -4.88 12.71
CA THR A 49 6.28 -6.10 13.52
C THR A 49 7.29 -7.08 12.94
N PHE A 50 7.33 -7.24 11.62
CA PHE A 50 8.30 -8.11 10.95
C PHE A 50 9.75 -7.66 11.17
N VAL A 51 10.02 -6.35 11.09
CA VAL A 51 11.35 -5.81 11.41
C VAL A 51 11.68 -6.01 12.89
N GLN A 52 10.73 -5.76 13.79
CA GLN A 52 10.93 -5.93 15.24
C GLN A 52 11.13 -7.38 15.67
N SER A 53 10.54 -8.34 14.95
CA SER A 53 10.76 -9.77 15.17
C SER A 53 12.09 -10.29 14.61
N GLY A 54 12.95 -9.40 14.07
CA GLY A 54 14.26 -9.73 13.50
C GLY A 54 14.20 -10.14 12.03
N GLY A 55 13.08 -9.90 11.35
CA GLY A 55 12.93 -10.14 9.92
C GLY A 55 13.71 -9.11 9.08
N SER A 56 14.31 -9.57 7.99
CA SER A 56 15.01 -8.71 7.03
C SER A 56 14.06 -8.22 5.93
N LEU A 57 14.03 -6.91 5.68
CA LEU A 57 13.26 -6.31 4.59
C LEU A 57 13.72 -6.75 3.20
N THR A 58 14.81 -7.53 3.08
CA THR A 58 15.30 -8.05 1.80
C THR A 58 14.36 -9.08 1.15
N ASP A 59 13.56 -9.78 1.96
CA ASP A 59 12.69 -10.87 1.50
C ASP A 59 11.21 -10.63 1.83
N ILE A 60 10.86 -9.41 2.25
CA ILE A 60 9.52 -9.12 2.75
C ILE A 60 8.48 -9.25 1.64
N ASN A 61 7.41 -10.00 1.91
CA ASN A 61 6.25 -10.18 1.05
C ASN A 61 5.06 -10.69 1.88
N PHE A 62 3.85 -10.68 1.34
CA PHE A 62 2.66 -11.06 2.11
C PHE A 62 2.59 -12.55 2.46
N GLU A 63 3.16 -13.44 1.64
CA GLU A 63 3.29 -14.86 2.00
C GLU A 63 4.20 -15.03 3.22
N LYS A 64 5.35 -14.34 3.26
CA LYS A 64 6.29 -14.41 4.38
C LYS A 64 5.69 -13.82 5.66
N LEU A 65 4.98 -12.70 5.55
CA LEU A 65 4.25 -12.12 6.68
C LEU A 65 3.16 -13.06 7.23
N TYR A 66 2.53 -13.87 6.35
CA TYR A 66 1.57 -14.87 6.77
C TYR A 66 2.26 -16.05 7.48
N ASP A 67 3.34 -16.57 6.91
CA ASP A 67 4.12 -17.69 7.47
C ASP A 67 4.73 -17.36 8.83
N ASP A 68 5.17 -16.11 9.01
CA ASP A 68 5.71 -15.62 10.27
C ASP A 68 4.60 -15.28 11.29
N GLY A 69 3.32 -15.48 10.93
CA GLY A 69 2.17 -15.28 11.82
C GLY A 69 1.90 -13.81 12.16
N ILE A 70 2.35 -12.88 11.33
CA ILE A 70 2.26 -11.43 11.57
C ILE A 70 0.94 -10.85 11.06
N LEU A 71 0.40 -11.44 10.00
CA LEU A 71 -0.91 -11.04 9.48
C LEU A 71 -2.02 -11.32 10.50
N SER A 72 -3.05 -10.48 10.50
CA SER A 72 -4.20 -10.63 11.39
C SER A 72 -4.88 -11.99 11.22
N GLY A 73 -5.34 -12.61 12.31
CA GLY A 73 -5.90 -13.97 12.29
C GLY A 73 -7.19 -14.18 11.47
N ASN A 74 -7.78 -13.09 10.96
CA ASN A 74 -8.89 -13.13 10.01
C ASN A 74 -8.44 -13.21 8.54
N ILE A 75 -7.15 -13.05 8.26
CA ILE A 75 -6.55 -13.21 6.94
C ILE A 75 -6.26 -14.70 6.74
N LYS A 76 -6.78 -15.27 5.65
CA LYS A 76 -6.56 -16.68 5.30
C LYS A 76 -5.63 -16.83 4.12
N MET A 77 -4.77 -17.84 4.20
CA MET A 77 -4.00 -18.37 3.09
C MET A 77 -3.99 -19.89 3.17
N THR A 78 -4.46 -20.54 2.12
CA THR A 78 -4.39 -21.98 1.93
C THR A 78 -3.11 -22.30 1.17
N LYS A 79 -2.32 -23.26 1.69
CA LYS A 79 -1.09 -23.75 1.04
C LYS A 79 -1.28 -25.18 0.53
N PRO A 80 -0.63 -25.58 -0.56
CA PRO A 80 0.41 -24.88 -1.33
C PRO A 80 -0.13 -23.93 -2.42
N THR A 81 -1.44 -23.91 -2.64
CA THR A 81 -2.10 -23.04 -3.64
C THR A 81 -3.29 -22.38 -2.98
N ALA A 82 -3.37 -21.05 -3.11
CA ALA A 82 -4.46 -20.27 -2.53
C ALA A 82 -5.82 -20.77 -3.05
N ALA A 83 -6.75 -20.97 -2.14
CA ALA A 83 -8.13 -21.33 -2.45
C ALA A 83 -8.92 -20.09 -2.91
N ALA A 84 -10.01 -20.33 -3.64
CA ALA A 84 -10.96 -19.27 -3.96
C ALA A 84 -11.58 -18.73 -2.65
N GLY A 85 -11.31 -17.47 -2.33
CA GLY A 85 -11.74 -16.82 -1.09
C GLY A 85 -10.64 -16.60 -0.06
N ASP A 86 -9.40 -17.01 -0.32
CA ASP A 86 -8.25 -16.61 0.49
C ASP A 86 -7.96 -15.11 0.35
N ASN A 87 -7.45 -14.53 1.43
CA ASN A 87 -7.08 -13.13 1.49
C ASN A 87 -5.67 -12.90 0.93
N VAL A 88 -4.76 -13.85 1.14
CA VAL A 88 -3.44 -13.84 0.51
C VAL A 88 -3.44 -14.79 -0.67
N THR A 89 -3.15 -14.27 -1.86
CA THR A 89 -3.10 -15.03 -3.11
C THR A 89 -1.74 -14.88 -3.78
N GLY A 90 -1.33 -15.86 -4.59
CA GLY A 90 -0.01 -15.88 -5.21
C GLY A 90 1.08 -16.38 -4.26
N THR A 91 2.32 -16.39 -4.75
CA THR A 91 3.48 -16.93 -4.03
C THR A 91 4.67 -15.97 -4.11
N ALA A 92 5.48 -15.94 -3.05
CA ALA A 92 6.67 -15.13 -2.87
C ALA A 92 6.39 -13.64 -3.18
N LEU A 93 7.19 -13.03 -4.06
CA LEU A 93 7.08 -11.62 -4.43
C LEU A 93 5.82 -11.29 -5.25
N ASN A 94 5.12 -12.30 -5.78
CA ASN A 94 3.84 -12.13 -6.42
C ASN A 94 2.66 -12.29 -5.45
N SER A 95 2.93 -12.41 -4.14
CA SER A 95 1.88 -12.50 -3.13
C SER A 95 1.11 -11.17 -3.03
N LYS A 96 -0.21 -11.28 -3.03
CA LYS A 96 -1.16 -10.17 -2.96
C LYS A 96 -2.08 -10.38 -1.78
N LEU A 97 -2.33 -9.32 -1.03
CA LEU A 97 -3.27 -9.31 0.09
C LEU A 97 -4.55 -8.55 -0.32
N THR A 98 -5.70 -9.13 -0.02
CA THR A 98 -7.01 -8.47 -0.08
C THR A 98 -7.67 -8.62 1.28
N PHE A 99 -7.93 -7.49 1.96
CA PHE A 99 -8.56 -7.52 3.28
C PHE A 99 -10.00 -8.03 3.20
N PRO A 100 -10.51 -8.71 4.24
CA PRO A 100 -11.92 -9.10 4.29
C PRO A 100 -12.84 -7.89 4.11
N ALA A 101 -13.90 -8.05 3.31
CA ALA A 101 -14.84 -6.99 2.96
C ALA A 101 -14.22 -5.75 2.28
N SER A 102 -13.05 -5.90 1.65
CA SER A 102 -12.40 -4.88 0.83
C SER A 102 -12.15 -5.41 -0.58
N SER A 103 -12.32 -4.56 -1.57
CA SER A 103 -11.93 -4.83 -2.97
C SER A 103 -10.57 -4.21 -3.32
N VAL A 104 -9.84 -3.69 -2.34
CA VAL A 104 -8.50 -3.11 -2.54
C VAL A 104 -7.45 -4.21 -2.45
N ILE A 105 -6.64 -4.31 -3.50
CA ILE A 105 -5.57 -5.30 -3.62
C ILE A 105 -4.25 -4.63 -3.25
N TRP A 106 -3.48 -5.30 -2.40
CA TRP A 106 -2.20 -4.85 -1.90
C TRP A 106 -1.12 -5.81 -2.34
N GLN A 107 0.02 -5.31 -2.81
CA GLN A 107 1.17 -6.13 -3.12
C GLN A 107 2.44 -5.50 -2.55
N LEU A 108 3.22 -6.30 -1.84
CA LEU A 108 4.43 -5.86 -1.14
C LEU A 108 5.64 -6.57 -1.73
N ILE A 109 6.64 -5.78 -2.14
CA ILE A 109 7.93 -6.30 -2.60
C ILE A 109 9.07 -5.55 -1.89
N PRO A 110 10.21 -6.21 -1.64
CA PRO A 110 11.37 -5.57 -1.05
C PRO A 110 12.05 -4.66 -2.08
N VAL A 111 12.76 -3.62 -1.62
CA VAL A 111 13.77 -2.96 -2.46
C VAL A 111 15.02 -3.86 -2.49
N ARG A 112 15.44 -4.22 -3.71
CA ARG A 112 16.53 -5.18 -3.93
C ARG A 112 17.80 -4.46 -4.42
N THR A 113 18.95 -5.09 -4.23
CA THR A 113 20.24 -4.55 -4.69
C THR A 113 20.34 -4.48 -6.22
N ASP A 114 19.53 -5.26 -6.94
CA ASP A 114 19.40 -5.28 -8.40
C ASP A 114 18.21 -4.45 -8.90
N ASP A 115 17.70 -3.50 -8.12
CA ASP A 115 16.59 -2.64 -8.56
C ASP A 115 16.97 -1.84 -9.83
N PRO A 116 16.11 -1.78 -10.86
CA PRO A 116 16.38 -1.01 -12.08
C PRO A 116 16.56 0.49 -11.80
N VAL A 117 16.04 1.00 -10.67
CA VAL A 117 16.27 2.37 -10.23
C VAL A 117 17.52 2.39 -9.33
N VAL A 118 18.66 2.81 -9.89
CA VAL A 118 19.97 2.83 -9.20
C VAL A 118 19.92 3.56 -7.85
N ALA A 119 19.17 4.67 -7.78
CA ALA A 119 19.03 5.44 -6.53
C ALA A 119 18.35 4.65 -5.40
N LEU A 120 17.54 3.63 -5.71
CA LEU A 120 16.89 2.77 -4.72
C LEU A 120 17.77 1.60 -4.29
N GLN A 121 18.79 1.22 -5.06
CA GLN A 121 19.66 0.09 -4.73
C GLN A 121 20.39 0.28 -3.39
N SER A 122 20.74 1.53 -3.04
CA SER A 122 21.36 1.87 -1.76
C SER A 122 20.42 1.68 -0.55
N SER A 123 19.11 1.59 -0.81
CA SER A 123 18.07 1.37 0.20
C SER A 123 17.66 -0.10 0.31
N ALA A 124 18.37 -1.01 -0.37
CA ALA A 124 18.09 -2.43 -0.30
C ALA A 124 18.19 -2.95 1.15
N GLY A 125 17.16 -3.66 1.62
CA GLY A 125 17.06 -4.13 2.99
C GLY A 125 16.67 -3.06 4.04
N SER A 126 16.48 -1.79 3.63
CA SER A 126 15.97 -0.69 4.48
C SER A 126 14.74 -0.02 3.89
N ALA A 127 14.19 -0.55 2.80
CA ALA A 127 13.01 -0.02 2.14
C ALA A 127 12.19 -1.13 1.47
N TYR A 128 10.90 -0.85 1.29
CA TYR A 128 9.96 -1.72 0.57
C TYR A 128 9.12 -0.91 -0.40
N LYS A 129 8.57 -1.60 -1.41
CA LYS A 129 7.59 -1.04 -2.35
C LYS A 129 6.23 -1.69 -2.11
N LEU A 130 5.20 -0.87 -2.00
CA LEU A 130 3.81 -1.27 -1.78
C LEU A 130 2.97 -0.80 -2.95
N LEU A 131 2.48 -1.73 -3.77
CA LEU A 131 1.47 -1.44 -4.78
C LEU A 131 0.08 -1.53 -4.16
N VAL A 132 -0.73 -0.51 -4.43
CA VAL A 132 -2.13 -0.43 -4.00
C VAL A 132 -3.00 -0.28 -5.24
N ASP A 133 -3.91 -1.22 -5.42
CA ASP A 133 -4.84 -1.27 -6.56
C ASP A 133 -6.28 -1.16 -6.03
N MET A 134 -6.91 -0.02 -6.30
CA MET A 134 -8.26 0.30 -5.86
C MET A 134 -9.30 0.12 -6.98
N ARG A 135 -8.90 -0.34 -8.17
CA ARG A 135 -9.77 -0.37 -9.37
C ARG A 135 -11.04 -1.18 -9.19
N GLN A 136 -11.01 -2.20 -8.33
CA GLN A 136 -12.18 -3.05 -8.06
C GLN A 136 -13.11 -2.49 -6.98
N ASN A 137 -12.74 -1.39 -6.31
CA ASN A 137 -13.61 -0.71 -5.35
C ASN A 137 -14.40 0.39 -6.06
N SER A 138 -15.66 0.10 -6.42
CA SER A 138 -16.55 1.06 -7.10
C SER A 138 -16.86 2.30 -6.26
N GLY A 139 -16.86 2.18 -4.93
CA GLY A 139 -17.07 3.31 -4.01
C GLY A 139 -15.93 4.31 -4.08
N LEU A 140 -14.69 3.84 -3.98
CA LEU A 140 -13.50 4.68 -4.09
C LEU A 140 -13.35 5.25 -5.50
N MET A 141 -13.47 4.42 -6.54
CA MET A 141 -13.34 4.84 -7.94
C MET A 141 -14.42 5.84 -8.39
N SER A 142 -15.56 5.93 -7.67
CA SER A 142 -16.59 6.93 -7.94
C SER A 142 -16.15 8.38 -7.65
N LYS A 143 -15.02 8.55 -6.93
CA LYS A 143 -14.48 9.87 -6.57
C LYS A 143 -13.17 10.14 -7.31
N ALA A 144 -13.09 11.34 -7.89
CA ALA A 144 -11.91 11.80 -8.61
C ALA A 144 -10.63 11.69 -7.76
N ILE A 145 -10.68 11.92 -6.45
CA ILE A 145 -9.49 11.86 -5.57
C ILE A 145 -8.82 10.47 -5.53
N PHE A 146 -9.60 9.39 -5.61
CA PHE A 146 -9.07 8.03 -5.58
C PHE A 146 -8.84 7.47 -6.98
N ALA A 147 -9.61 7.93 -7.97
CA ALA A 147 -9.31 7.66 -9.36
C ALA A 147 -7.97 8.33 -9.74
N GLU A 148 -7.74 9.56 -9.27
CA GLU A 148 -6.56 10.38 -9.57
C GLU A 148 -5.36 10.08 -8.65
N SER A 149 -4.19 10.52 -9.10
CA SER A 149 -2.90 10.47 -8.42
C SER A 149 -2.83 11.10 -7.02
N PHE A 150 -3.91 11.75 -6.56
CA PHE A 150 -3.99 12.44 -5.29
C PHE A 150 -3.98 11.47 -4.10
N SER A 151 -4.68 10.33 -4.22
CA SER A 151 -4.68 9.27 -3.20
C SER A 151 -3.27 8.76 -2.91
N GLY A 152 -2.45 8.54 -3.95
CA GLY A 152 -1.06 8.15 -3.81
C GLY A 152 -0.24 9.16 -2.99
N ARG A 153 -0.40 10.46 -3.24
CA ARG A 153 0.33 11.50 -2.49
C ARG A 153 -0.10 11.59 -1.03
N GLU A 154 -1.40 11.54 -0.75
CA GLU A 154 -1.87 11.64 0.64
C GLU A 154 -1.52 10.40 1.48
N PHE A 155 -1.73 9.20 0.95
CA PHE A 155 -1.46 7.98 1.72
C PHE A 155 0.02 7.61 1.71
N CYS A 156 0.72 7.72 0.58
CA CYS A 156 2.14 7.36 0.56
C CYS A 156 3.01 8.43 1.22
N GLU A 157 2.93 9.68 0.75
CA GLU A 157 3.91 10.70 1.15
C GLU A 157 3.63 11.25 2.55
N LYS A 158 2.36 11.36 2.95
CA LYS A 158 2.02 11.95 4.26
C LYS A 158 1.82 10.92 5.37
N MET A 159 1.29 9.74 5.05
CA MET A 159 0.96 8.74 6.08
C MET A 159 2.06 7.72 6.29
N LEU A 160 2.71 7.28 5.21
CA LEU A 160 3.84 6.34 5.27
C LEU A 160 5.21 7.04 5.18
N PHE A 161 5.24 8.37 5.01
CA PHE A 161 6.46 9.15 4.76
C PHE A 161 7.31 8.59 3.60
N GLY A 162 6.62 8.02 2.60
CA GLY A 162 7.23 7.39 1.43
C GLY A 162 7.24 8.28 0.19
N THR A 163 7.69 7.70 -0.93
CA THR A 163 7.67 8.32 -2.26
C THR A 163 6.63 7.63 -3.14
N ALA A 164 5.67 8.38 -3.67
CA ALA A 164 4.65 7.85 -4.56
C ALA A 164 5.15 7.73 -6.02
N GLU A 165 5.02 6.54 -6.60
CA GLU A 165 5.19 6.26 -8.03
C GLU A 165 3.84 5.95 -8.68
N LEU A 166 3.42 6.80 -9.61
CA LEU A 166 2.09 6.75 -10.23
C LEU A 166 2.10 6.07 -11.61
N ASN A 167 3.27 5.75 -12.14
CA ASN A 167 3.42 5.27 -13.52
C ASN A 167 3.45 3.74 -13.63
N ARG A 168 3.40 3.02 -12.51
CA ARG A 168 3.44 1.55 -12.46
C ARG A 168 2.02 1.01 -12.65
N THR A 169 1.86 -0.10 -13.37
CA THR A 169 0.54 -0.71 -13.68
C THR A 169 0.39 -2.13 -13.16
N GLY A 170 1.48 -2.76 -12.70
CA GLY A 170 1.44 -4.11 -12.15
C GLY A 170 2.81 -4.66 -11.82
N TYR A 171 2.82 -5.91 -11.37
CA TYR A 171 4.03 -6.68 -11.09
C TYR A 171 4.43 -7.55 -12.28
N ASP A 172 5.72 -7.59 -12.60
CA ASP A 172 6.29 -8.50 -13.59
C ASP A 172 7.20 -9.53 -12.91
N ALA A 173 6.89 -10.81 -13.10
CA ALA A 173 7.61 -11.93 -12.52
C ALA A 173 9.02 -12.09 -13.10
N SER A 174 9.28 -11.59 -14.30
CA SER A 174 10.57 -11.69 -15.00
C SER A 174 11.58 -10.73 -14.38
N THR A 175 11.17 -9.48 -14.20
CA THR A 175 11.99 -8.42 -13.57
C THR A 175 11.87 -8.42 -12.04
N LYS A 176 10.90 -9.16 -11.50
CA LYS A 176 10.54 -9.20 -10.07
C LYS A 176 10.31 -7.81 -9.49
N ASN A 177 9.75 -6.91 -10.27
CA ASN A 177 9.51 -5.52 -9.88
C ASN A 177 8.16 -5.03 -10.39
N PHE A 178 7.76 -3.85 -9.90
CA PHE A 178 6.63 -3.15 -10.48
C PHE A 178 7.02 -2.51 -11.80
N ILE A 179 6.27 -2.85 -12.84
CA ILE A 179 6.44 -2.32 -14.18
C ILE A 179 5.21 -1.53 -14.59
N GLY A 180 5.36 -0.73 -15.64
CA GLY A 180 4.29 0.06 -16.22
C GLY A 180 4.80 1.40 -16.70
N ALA A 181 4.06 1.94 -17.65
CA ALA A 181 4.15 3.32 -18.08
C ALA A 181 2.71 3.85 -18.19
N SER A 182 1.97 3.84 -17.07
CA SER A 182 0.66 4.51 -17.08
C SER A 182 0.91 5.99 -17.31
N THR A 183 0.42 6.49 -18.46
CA THR A 183 0.23 7.92 -18.66
C THR A 183 -1.11 8.37 -18.08
N ASN A 184 -1.98 7.42 -17.71
CA ASN A 184 -3.27 7.70 -17.13
C ASN A 184 -3.13 7.82 -15.62
N ARG A 185 -3.10 9.06 -15.15
CA ARG A 185 -3.05 9.39 -13.72
C ARG A 185 -4.37 9.13 -12.98
N ASN A 186 -5.39 8.63 -13.70
CA ASN A 186 -6.76 8.45 -13.25
C ASN A 186 -7.18 6.96 -13.24
N ASP A 187 -6.27 6.07 -12.83
CA ASP A 187 -6.47 4.62 -12.87
C ASP A 187 -6.58 3.96 -11.48
N GLY A 188 -6.59 4.75 -10.39
CA GLY A 188 -6.77 4.23 -9.02
C GLY A 188 -5.70 3.25 -8.58
N LEU A 189 -4.51 3.34 -9.17
CA LEU A 189 -3.39 2.46 -8.89
C LEU A 189 -2.14 3.30 -8.63
N PHE A 190 -1.40 2.94 -7.58
CA PHE A 190 -0.12 3.58 -7.30
C PHE A 190 0.82 2.63 -6.57
N VAL A 191 2.11 2.95 -6.65
CA VAL A 191 3.15 2.29 -5.87
C VAL A 191 3.69 3.30 -4.86
N CYS A 192 3.86 2.86 -3.63
CA CYS A 192 4.49 3.63 -2.57
C CYS A 192 5.83 3.00 -2.20
N ILE A 193 6.90 3.79 -2.21
CA ILE A 193 8.22 3.37 -1.73
C ILE A 193 8.38 3.90 -0.32
N VAL A 194 8.51 3.00 0.66
CA VAL A 194 8.61 3.36 2.07
C VAL A 194 9.99 2.99 2.60
N PHE A 195 10.62 3.95 3.28
CA PHE A 195 11.93 3.79 3.91
C PHE A 195 11.75 3.53 5.41
N LYS A 196 12.55 2.63 5.97
CA LYS A 196 12.51 2.22 7.37
C LYS A 196 13.87 2.41 8.04
#